data_AF-A0A183ACR2-F1
#
_entry.id   AF-A0A183ACR2-F1
#
_cell.length_a   1.000
_cell.length_b   1.000
_cell.length_c   1.000
_cell.angle_alpha   90.00
_cell.angle_beta   90.00
_cell.angle_gamma   90.00
#
_symmetry.space_group_name_H-M   'P 1'
#
loop_
_entity.id
_entity.type
_entity.pdbx_description
1 polymer ?
#
loop_
_entity_poly.entity_id
_entity_poly.type
_entity_poly.pdbx_seq_one_letter_code
_entity_poly.pdbx_strand_id
1 'polypeptide(L)'
;LFVTTLNQTRSSFLCGIVAAEYLLGLVPRGTHDWRKFIEPSRLQAALIRNGFRPHQLLGMTYNPLTASWSWTSNLSVNYALTAVKLNEEARMETGPGNTDPQPHSVQ
;
A
#
# COMPACT_ATOMS: atom_id res chain seq x y z
N LEU A 1 -11.52 -0.92 3.15
CA LEU A 1 -10.60 0.18 3.53
C LEU A 1 -9.83 0.61 2.31
N PHE A 2 -9.76 1.91 2.06
CA PHE A 2 -9.00 2.51 0.96
C PHE A 2 -8.03 3.54 1.56
N VAL A 3 -6.74 3.47 1.21
CA VAL A 3 -5.70 4.34 1.76
C VAL A 3 -4.84 4.87 0.63
N THR A 4 -4.67 6.19 0.54
CA THR A 4 -3.73 6.84 -0.39
C THR A 4 -2.67 7.60 0.37
N THR A 5 -1.40 7.42 0.02
CA THR A 5 -0.30 8.12 0.68
C THR A 5 0.95 8.19 -0.21
N LEU A 6 1.88 9.06 0.17
CA LEU A 6 3.20 9.18 -0.47
C LEU A 6 4.12 8.06 0.03
N ASN A 7 4.88 7.47 -0.88
CA ASN A 7 5.82 6.42 -0.53
C ASN A 7 7.09 7.01 0.09
N GLN A 8 7.66 6.32 1.09
CA GLN A 8 8.96 6.65 1.68
C GLN A 8 10.14 6.23 0.78
N THR A 9 10.09 6.62 -0.49
CA THR A 9 11.15 6.38 -1.47
C THR A 9 11.96 7.64 -1.68
N ARG A 10 13.24 7.47 -2.04
CA ARG A 10 14.11 8.59 -2.45
C ARG A 10 13.56 9.30 -3.69
N SER A 11 12.86 8.57 -4.56
CA SER A 11 12.20 9.12 -5.74
C SER A 11 11.01 10.02 -5.38
N SER A 12 10.22 9.69 -4.35
CA SER A 12 9.14 10.57 -3.87
C SER A 12 9.70 11.84 -3.24
N PHE A 13 10.81 11.72 -2.52
CA PHE A 13 11.53 12.87 -1.97
C PHE A 13 12.04 13.82 -3.07
N LEU A 14 12.73 13.27 -4.07
CA LEU A 14 13.32 14.07 -5.15
C LEU A 14 12.24 14.65 -6.09
N CYS A 15 11.21 13.87 -6.42
CA CYS A 15 10.19 14.31 -7.37
C CYS A 15 9.12 15.18 -6.71
N GLY A 16 8.71 14.88 -5.49
CA GLY A 16 7.64 15.60 -4.78
C GLY A 16 8.16 16.83 -4.04
N ILE A 17 9.21 16.68 -3.23
CA ILE A 17 9.68 17.75 -2.35
C ILE A 17 10.63 18.67 -3.12
N VAL A 18 11.61 18.13 -3.84
CA VAL A 18 12.56 18.99 -4.56
C VAL A 18 11.89 19.71 -5.73
N ALA A 19 10.97 19.08 -6.47
CA ALA A 19 10.24 19.81 -7.51
C ALA A 19 9.29 20.88 -6.93
N ALA A 20 8.55 20.59 -5.86
CA ALA A 20 7.63 21.56 -5.26
C ALA A 20 8.35 22.72 -4.54
N GLU A 21 9.45 22.44 -3.82
CA GLU A 21 10.22 23.45 -3.08
C GLU A 21 11.20 24.22 -3.98
N TYR A 22 11.87 23.57 -4.93
CA TYR A 22 12.94 24.20 -5.73
C TYR A 22 12.50 24.62 -7.14
N LEU A 23 11.57 23.92 -7.80
CA LEU A 23 11.11 24.30 -9.15
C LEU A 23 9.88 25.21 -9.11
N LEU A 24 8.93 24.96 -8.20
CA LEU A 24 7.65 25.69 -8.16
C LEU A 24 7.55 26.74 -7.05
N GLY A 25 8.44 26.71 -6.05
CA GLY A 25 8.47 27.71 -4.96
C GLY A 25 7.21 27.76 -4.11
N LEU A 26 6.41 26.69 -4.10
CA LEU A 26 5.07 26.67 -3.49
C LEU A 26 5.10 26.57 -1.96
N VAL A 27 6.21 26.10 -1.37
CA VAL A 27 6.28 25.78 0.07
C VAL A 27 7.66 26.16 0.64
N PRO A 28 7.74 26.66 1.88
CA PRO A 28 9.02 27.00 2.53
C PRO A 28 9.97 25.81 2.61
N ARG A 29 11.26 26.08 2.40
CA ARG A 29 12.33 25.06 2.40
C ARG A 29 12.39 24.31 3.73
N GLY A 30 12.44 22.99 3.67
CA GLY A 30 12.63 22.13 4.85
C GLY A 30 11.35 21.79 5.62
N THR A 31 10.17 22.04 5.02
CA THR A 31 8.88 21.73 5.67
C THR A 31 8.52 20.23 5.54
N HIS A 32 9.07 19.54 4.54
CA HIS A 32 8.76 18.13 4.29
C HIS A 32 9.79 17.18 4.91
N ASP A 33 9.43 16.65 6.08
CA ASP A 33 10.21 15.63 6.76
C ASP A 33 9.95 14.25 6.11
N TRP A 34 10.87 13.80 5.26
CA TRP A 34 10.83 12.51 4.53
C TRP A 34 10.58 11.30 5.44
N ARG A 35 10.93 11.42 6.72
CA ARG A 35 10.70 10.38 7.74
C ARG A 35 9.22 10.13 8.04
N LYS A 36 8.32 11.05 7.67
CA LYS A 36 6.87 10.91 7.88
C LYS A 36 6.17 10.08 6.79
N PHE A 37 6.83 9.82 5.68
CA PHE A 37 6.26 8.94 4.64
C PHE A 37 6.24 7.50 5.11
N ILE A 38 5.25 6.74 4.63
CA ILE A 38 5.02 5.36 5.06
C ILE A 38 5.42 4.43 3.93
N GLU A 39 6.24 3.42 4.24
CA GLU A 39 6.56 2.37 3.29
C GLU A 39 5.35 1.42 3.11
N PRO A 40 5.02 1.01 1.87
CA PRO A 40 3.89 0.13 1.59
C PRO A 40 3.93 -1.19 2.36
N SER A 41 5.12 -1.75 2.58
CA SER A 41 5.35 -2.97 3.34
C SER A 41 4.89 -2.82 4.81
N ARG A 42 5.25 -1.70 5.43
CA ARG A 42 4.87 -1.36 6.81
C ARG A 42 3.36 -1.17 6.95
N LEU A 43 2.73 -0.50 5.99
CA LEU A 43 1.27 -0.33 5.99
C LEU A 43 0.56 -1.69 5.84
N GLN A 44 1.01 -2.53 4.92
CA GLN A 44 0.44 -3.86 4.72
C GLN A 44 0.57 -4.73 5.98
N ALA A 45 1.75 -4.75 6.61
CA ALA A 45 1.96 -5.48 7.86
C ALA A 45 1.03 -4.99 8.98
N ALA A 46 0.83 -3.67 9.10
CA ALA A 46 -0.12 -3.10 10.06
C ALA A 46 -1.57 -3.54 9.77
N LEU A 47 -1.97 -3.59 8.50
CA LEU A 47 -3.32 -4.02 8.11
C LEU A 47 -3.56 -5.51 8.40
N ILE A 48 -2.61 -6.36 8.04
CA ILE A 48 -2.68 -7.81 8.32
C ILE A 48 -2.82 -8.05 9.82
N ARG A 49 -2.00 -7.38 10.64
CA ARG A 49 -2.08 -7.47 12.11
C ARG A 49 -3.44 -7.05 12.69
N ASN A 50 -4.15 -6.16 12.01
CA ASN A 50 -5.48 -5.69 12.42
C ASN A 50 -6.63 -6.50 11.78
N GLY A 51 -6.33 -7.64 11.13
CA GLY A 51 -7.36 -8.50 10.53
C GLY A 51 -7.89 -7.99 9.19
N PHE A 52 -7.12 -7.15 8.49
CA PHE A 52 -7.41 -6.76 7.11
C PHE A 52 -6.52 -7.54 6.15
N ARG A 53 -7.08 -7.98 5.03
CA ARG A 53 -6.34 -8.55 3.91
C ARG A 53 -6.10 -7.47 2.85
N PRO A 54 -4.85 -7.07 2.59
CA PRO A 54 -4.53 -6.23 1.45
C PRO A 54 -4.99 -6.91 0.16
N HIS A 55 -5.66 -6.16 -0.71
CA HIS A 55 -6.22 -6.67 -1.96
C HIS A 55 -5.45 -6.13 -3.16
N GLN A 56 -5.23 -4.81 -3.20
CA GLN A 56 -4.56 -4.17 -4.33
C GLN A 56 -3.68 -3.02 -3.87
N LEU A 57 -2.57 -2.83 -4.58
CA LEU A 57 -1.62 -1.75 -4.38
C LEU A 57 -1.25 -1.16 -5.75
N LEU A 58 -1.62 0.09 -5.99
CA LEU A 58 -1.40 0.79 -7.26
C LEU A 58 -0.77 2.16 -7.01
N GLY A 59 0.12 2.59 -7.89
CA GLY A 59 0.61 3.96 -7.92
C GLY A 59 -0.23 4.84 -8.85
N MET A 60 -0.10 6.14 -8.70
CA MET A 60 -0.64 7.12 -9.64
C MET A 60 0.52 7.92 -10.23
N THR A 61 0.52 8.09 -11.54
CA THR A 61 1.48 8.95 -12.23
C THR A 61 0.75 10.04 -13.00
N TYR A 62 1.32 11.24 -12.99
CA TYR A 62 0.84 12.35 -13.79
C TYR A 62 1.65 12.41 -15.09
N ASN A 63 0.96 12.44 -16.22
CA ASN A 63 1.59 12.66 -17.51
C ASN A 63 1.45 14.15 -17.88
N PRO A 64 2.54 14.94 -17.85
CA PRO A 64 2.47 16.37 -18.18
C PRO A 64 2.18 16.63 -19.66
N LEU A 65 2.50 15.69 -20.55
CA LEU A 65 2.27 15.84 -21.99
C LEU A 65 0.78 15.74 -22.34
N THR A 66 0.06 14.86 -21.65
CA THR A 66 -1.39 14.66 -21.85
C THR A 66 -2.23 15.30 -20.75
N ALA A 67 -1.59 16.01 -19.81
CA ALA A 67 -2.18 16.59 -18.61
C ALA A 67 -3.11 15.63 -17.83
N SER A 68 -2.86 14.32 -17.91
CA SER A 68 -3.77 13.28 -17.44
C SER A 68 -3.12 12.44 -16.34
N TRP A 69 -3.96 12.00 -15.39
CA TRP A 69 -3.57 11.06 -14.36
C TRP A 69 -3.80 9.63 -14.83
N SER A 70 -2.89 8.73 -14.50
CA SER A 70 -3.02 7.32 -14.84
C SER A 70 -2.58 6.42 -13.68
N TRP A 71 -3.25 5.29 -13.55
CA TRP A 71 -2.85 4.23 -12.62
C TRP A 71 -1.63 3.50 -13.17
N THR A 72 -0.69 3.17 -12.29
CA THR A 72 0.54 2.48 -12.65
C THR A 72 0.91 1.46 -11.58
N SER A 73 1.68 0.44 -11.95
CA SER A 73 2.32 -0.46 -10.99
C SER A 73 3.53 0.20 -10.29
N ASN A 74 3.96 1.38 -10.74
CA ASN A 74 5.09 2.09 -10.17
C ASN A 74 4.70 2.82 -8.88
N LEU A 75 5.18 2.32 -7.74
CA LEU A 75 4.93 2.87 -6.42
C LEU A 75 5.97 3.92 -5.99
N SER A 76 6.87 4.34 -6.89
CA SER A 76 8.05 5.15 -6.54
C SER A 76 7.73 6.54 -6.00
N VAL A 77 6.50 7.05 -6.12
CA VAL A 77 6.13 8.39 -5.65
C VAL A 77 4.99 8.32 -4.64
N ASN A 78 3.90 7.66 -5.03
CA ASN A 78 2.70 7.51 -4.23
C ASN A 78 2.10 6.12 -4.45
N TYR A 79 1.17 5.75 -3.57
CA TYR A 79 0.39 4.55 -3.75
C TYR A 79 -1.01 4.67 -3.13
N ALA A 80 -1.93 3.93 -3.73
CA ALA A 80 -3.27 3.63 -3.28
C ALA A 80 -3.33 2.16 -2.91
N LEU A 81 -3.73 1.86 -1.68
CA LEU A 81 -3.90 0.52 -1.16
C LEU A 81 -5.36 0.27 -0.82
N THR A 82 -5.87 -0.87 -1.27
CA THR A 82 -7.19 -1.38 -0.91
C THR A 82 -7.03 -2.59 0.00
N ALA A 83 -7.86 -2.66 1.05
CA ALA A 83 -7.87 -3.78 1.98
C ALA A 83 -9.30 -4.12 2.40
N VAL A 84 -9.57 -5.41 2.49
CA VAL A 84 -10.86 -5.96 2.94
C VAL A 84 -10.72 -6.47 4.36
N LYS A 85 -11.73 -6.26 5.20
CA LYS A 85 -11.73 -6.85 6.55
C LYS A 85 -11.98 -8.34 6.40
N LEU A 86 -11.19 -9.16 7.08
CA LEU A 86 -11.48 -10.60 7.16
C LEU A 86 -12.64 -10.80 8.14
N ASN A 87 -13.69 -11.44 7.65
CA ASN A 87 -14.78 -11.92 8.48
C ASN A 87 -14.25 -13.09 9.34
N GLU A 88 -14.83 -13.32 10.53
CA GLU A 88 -14.34 -14.35 11.46
C GLU A 88 -14.33 -15.76 10.84
N GLU A 89 -15.29 -16.04 9.96
CA GLU A 89 -15.38 -17.27 9.16
C GLU A 89 -14.12 -17.52 8.31
N ALA A 90 -13.60 -16.48 7.65
CA ALA A 90 -12.40 -16.57 6.80
C ALA A 90 -11.09 -16.70 7.60
N ARG A 91 -11.08 -16.40 8.90
CA ARG A 91 -9.91 -16.62 9.78
C ARG A 91 -9.78 -18.07 10.21
N MET A 92 -10.87 -18.83 10.26
CA MET A 92 -10.83 -20.24 10.67
C MET A 92 -10.34 -21.17 9.56
N GLU A 93 -10.54 -20.82 8.28
CA GLU A 93 -10.09 -21.63 7.13
C GLU A 93 -8.57 -21.60 6.89
N THR A 94 -7.84 -20.66 7.50
CA THR A 94 -6.38 -20.49 7.28
C THR A 94 -5.50 -20.98 8.43
N GLY A 95 -6.07 -21.68 9.41
CA GLY A 95 -5.30 -22.33 10.50
C GLY A 95 -4.56 -23.59 10.02
N PRO A 96 -3.37 -23.91 10.55
CA PRO A 96 -2.68 -25.13 10.20
C PRO A 96 -3.33 -26.32 10.92
N GLY A 97 -3.90 -27.24 10.15
CA GLY A 97 -4.25 -28.57 10.63
C GLY A 97 -5.74 -28.80 10.84
N ASN A 98 -6.38 -29.39 9.83
CA ASN A 98 -7.32 -30.46 10.09
C ASN A 98 -7.14 -31.56 9.03
N THR A 99 -6.04 -32.30 9.14
CA THR A 99 -6.01 -33.69 8.66
C THR A 99 -6.68 -34.54 9.73
N ASP A 100 -8.00 -34.65 9.66
CA ASP A 100 -8.68 -35.77 10.29
C ASP A 100 -8.45 -37.02 9.41
N PRO A 101 -7.92 -38.12 9.95
CA PRO A 101 -7.83 -39.37 9.21
C PRO A 101 -9.25 -39.90 9.01
N GLN A 102 -9.63 -40.13 7.75
CA GLN A 102 -10.83 -40.89 7.39
C GLN A 102 -10.85 -42.22 8.15
N PRO A 103 -11.87 -42.55 8.96
CA PRO A 103 -12.00 -43.88 9.51
C PRO A 103 -12.35 -44.83 8.37
N HIS A 104 -11.58 -45.90 8.29
CA HIS A 104 -11.77 -47.04 7.42
C HIS A 104 -13.19 -47.59 7.57
N SER A 105 -13.99 -47.56 6.51
CA SER A 105 -15.21 -48.36 6.41
C SER A 105 -14.86 -49.67 5.71
N VAL A 106 -14.56 -50.68 6.50
CA VAL A 106 -14.66 -52.09 6.11
C VAL A 106 -16.14 -52.45 6.13
N GLN A 107 -16.72 -52.74 4.96
CA GLN A 107 -17.55 -53.92 4.64
C GLN A 107 -18.14 -53.77 3.24
#